data_AF-A0A741R1N2-F1
#
_entry.id   AF-A0A741R1N2-F1
#
_cell.length_a   1.000
_cell.length_b   1.000
_cell.length_c   1.000
_cell.angle_alpha   90.00
_cell.angle_beta   90.00
_cell.angle_gamma   90.00
#
_symmetry.space_group_name_H-M   'P 1'
#
loop_
_entity.id
_entity.type
_entity.pdbx_description
1 polymer ?
#
loop_
_entity_poly.entity_id
_entity_poly.type
_entity_poly.pdbx_seq_one_letter_code
_entity_poly.pdbx_strand_id
1 'polypeptide(L)' 'MSRIVQLYDGSRYGNCEQADNEGELFTVVLNKPSQIDDIRKIVDTTAEVLGKALPVLLL' A
#
# COMPACT_ATOMS: atom_id res chain seq x y z
N MET A 1 4.36 3.46 18.78
CA MET A 1 3.74 2.15 18.49
C MET A 1 4.16 1.76 17.08
N SER A 2 4.87 0.64 16.91
CA SER A 2 5.37 0.23 15.60
C SER A 2 4.28 -0.50 14.82
N ARG A 3 4.23 -0.28 13.49
CA ARG A 3 3.34 -0.98 12.55
C ARG A 3 4.19 -1.85 11.64
N ILE A 4 3.75 -3.08 11.40
CA ILE A 4 4.37 -3.96 10.41
C ILE A 4 3.49 -3.89 9.16
N VAL A 5 4.11 -3.64 8.02
CA VAL A 5 3.47 -3.65 6.71
C VAL A 5 4.22 -4.59 5.78
N GLN A 6 3.46 -5.33 4.97
CA GLN A 6 4.00 -6.20 3.94
C GLN A 6 3.79 -5.53 2.58
N LEU A 7 4.83 -5.52 1.75
CA LEU A 7 4.85 -4.86 0.45
C LEU A 7 5.25 -5.87 -0.63
N TYR A 8 4.63 -5.75 -1.79
CA TYR A 8 5.00 -6.47 -3.01
C TYR A 8 4.83 -5.55 -4.23
N ASP A 9 5.49 -5.89 -5.34
CA ASP A 9 5.35 -5.16 -6.60
C ASP A 9 4.05 -5.54 -7.31
N GLY A 10 3.02 -4.69 -7.19
CA GLY A 10 1.72 -4.89 -7.82
C GLY A 10 1.72 -4.83 -9.36
N SER A 11 2.81 -4.38 -9.99
CA SER A 11 2.97 -4.46 -11.45
C SER A 11 3.36 -5.88 -11.91
N ARG A 12 3.91 -6.68 -10.99
CA ARG A 12 4.38 -8.04 -11.23
C ARG A 12 3.45 -9.10 -10.62
N TYR A 13 2.89 -8.82 -9.45
CA TYR A 13 2.10 -9.77 -8.68
C TYR A 13 0.65 -9.29 -8.52
N GLY A 14 -0.31 -10.20 -8.71
CA GLY A 14 -1.72 -9.89 -8.54
C GLY A 14 -2.14 -9.81 -7.06
N ASN A 15 -1.40 -10.48 -6.17
CA ASN A 15 -1.64 -10.49 -4.73
C ASN A 15 -0.37 -10.81 -3.94
N CYS A 16 -0.46 -10.72 -2.61
CA CYS A 16 0.65 -11.00 -1.72
C CYS A 16 1.05 -12.49 -1.67
N GLU A 17 0.11 -13.43 -1.87
CA GLU A 17 0.40 -14.87 -1.86
C GLU A 17 1.32 -15.27 -3.02
N GLN A 18 1.11 -14.71 -4.21
CA GLN A 18 1.99 -14.92 -5.36
C GLN A 18 3.39 -14.38 -5.09
N ALA A 19 3.51 -13.18 -4.54
CA ALA A 19 4.79 -12.59 -4.20
C ALA A 19 5.54 -13.38 -3.11
N ASP A 20 4.82 -13.86 -2.08
CA ASP A 20 5.40 -14.64 -0.98
C ASP A 20 5.95 -15.99 -1.45
N ASN A 21 5.21 -16.67 -2.33
CA ASN A 21 5.66 -17.94 -2.93
C ASN A 21 6.97 -17.80 -3.73
N GLU A 22 7.25 -16.61 -4.26
CA GLU A 22 8.49 -16.29 -4.97
C GLU A 22 9.55 -15.63 -4.07
N GLY A 23 9.25 -15.40 -2.80
CA GLY A 23 10.16 -14.74 -1.85
C GLY A 23 10.28 -13.23 -2.03
N GLU A 24 9.35 -12.62 -2.78
CA GLU A 24 9.32 -11.20 -3.14
C GLU A 24 8.32 -10.39 -2.28
N LEU A 25 7.94 -10.93 -1.11
CA LEU A 25 7.15 -10.23 -0.11
C LEU A 25 8.06 -9.58 0.94
N PHE A 26 8.07 -8.25 0.97
CA PHE A 26 8.93 -7.47 1.85
C PHE A 26 8.21 -7.06 3.13
N THR A 27 8.79 -7.39 4.28
CA THR A 27 8.28 -6.94 5.58
C THR A 27 9.01 -5.67 6.01
N VAL A 28 8.26 -4.58 6.17
CA VAL A 28 8.78 -3.28 6.60
C VAL A 28 8.21 -2.93 7.98
N VAL A 29 9.10 -2.59 8.91
CA VAL A 29 8.73 -2.12 10.24
C VAL A 29 8.71 -0.59 10.25
N LEU A 30 7.52 -0.02 10.36
CA LEU A 30 7.31 1.41 10.54
C LEU A 30 7.31 1.73 12.03
N ASN A 31 8.39 2.33 12.51
CA ASN A 31 8.62 2.59 13.93
C ASN A 31 8.60 4.08 14.29
N LYS A 32 8.61 4.99 13.31
CA LYS A 32 8.55 6.44 13.55
C LYS A 32 7.13 6.97 13.32
N PRO A 33 6.54 7.70 14.29
CA PRO A 33 5.21 8.30 14.14
C PRO A 33 5.07 9.18 12.89
N SER A 34 6.09 9.98 12.57
CA SER A 34 6.07 10.85 11.39
C SER A 34 5.94 10.07 10.07
N GLN A 35 6.56 8.88 9.97
CA GLN A 35 6.44 8.03 8.78
C GLN A 35 5.02 7.48 8.61
N ILE A 36 4.33 7.21 9.72
CA ILE A 36 2.95 6.73 9.70
C ILE A 36 2.01 7.84 9.22
N ASP A 37 2.23 9.07 9.68
CA ASP A 37 1.44 10.23 9.26
C ASP A 37 1.68 10.59 7.79
N ASP A 38 2.93 10.51 7.32
CA ASP A 38 3.29 10.72 5.92
C ASP A 38 2.62 9.67 5.01
N ILE A 39 2.66 8.38 5.40
CA ILE A 39 2.00 7.29 4.65
C ILE A 39 0.49 7.49 4.60
N ARG A 40 -0.15 7.87 5.72
CA ARG A 40 -1.57 8.19 5.75
C ARG A 40 -1.91 9.30 4.75
N LYS A 41 -1.13 10.39 4.77
CA LYS A 41 -1.34 11.51 3.84
C LYS A 41 -1.20 11.08 2.38
N ILE A 42 -0.24 10.21 2.06
CA ILE A 42 -0.07 9.66 0.71
C ILE A 42 -1.30 8.82 0.32
N VAL A 43 -1.77 7.94 1.20
CA VAL A 43 -2.95 7.09 0.95
C VAL A 43 -4.20 7.95 0.74
N ASP A 44 -4.45 8.92 1.62
CA ASP A 44 -5.61 9.81 1.53
C ASP A 44 -5.60 10.63 0.24
N THR A 45 -4.43 11.20 -0.10
CA THR A 45 -4.27 11.97 -1.36
C THR A 45 -4.47 11.09 -2.58
N THR A 46 -3.95 9.86 -2.56
CA THR A 46 -4.09 8.90 -3.67
C THR A 46 -5.55 8.51 -3.84
N ALA A 47 -6.26 8.19 -2.75
CA ALA A 47 -7.69 7.88 -2.79
C ALA A 47 -8.53 9.05 -3.30
N GLU A 48 -8.22 10.28 -2.88
CA GLU A 48 -8.90 11.50 -3.36
C GLU A 48 -8.68 11.71 -4.87
N VAL A 49 -7.43 11.61 -5.34
CA VAL A 49 -7.09 11.79 -6.76
C VAL A 49 -7.73 10.70 -7.61
N LEU A 50 -7.66 9.43 -7.19
CA LEU A 50 -8.28 8.32 -7.90
C LEU A 50 -9.81 8.44 -7.90
N GLY A 51 -10.43 8.82 -6.79
CA GLY A 51 -11.88 9.03 -6.71
C GLY A 51 -12.38 10.17 -7.61
N LYS A 52 -11.55 11.20 -7.84
CA LYS A 52 -11.84 12.28 -8.80
C LYS A 52 -11.60 11.87 -10.25
N ALA A 53 -10.55 11.09 -10.51
CA ALA A 53 -10.15 10.67 -11.86
C ALA A 53 -10.99 9.49 -12.39
N LEU A 54 -11.48 8.64 -11.49
CA LEU A 54 -12.33 7.49 -11.77
C LEU A 54 -13.69 7.73 -11.10
N PRO A 55 -14.55 8.59 -11.66
CA PRO A 55 -15.91 8.73 -11.15
C PRO A 55 -16.65 7.40 -11.40
N VAL A 56 -16.62 6.52 -10.39
CA VAL A 56 -17.44 5.32 -10.28
C VAL A 56 -17.27 4.33 -11.44
N LEU A 57 -16.26 3.45 -11.32
CA LEU A 57 -16.37 2.05 -11.77
C LEU A 57 -16.91 1.17 -10.63
N LEU A 58 -17.89 1.70 -9.86
CA LEU A 58 -18.68 0.89 -8.94
C LEU A 58 -20.07 0.72 -9.57
N LEU A 59 -20.18 -0.27 -10.45
CA LEU A 59 -21.42 -0.98 -10.78
C LEU A 59 -21.30 -2.39 -10.20
#